data_AF-G5BI22-F1
#
_entry.id   AF-G5BI22-F1
#
_cell.length_a   1.000
_cell.length_b   1.000
_cell.length_c   1.000
_cell.angle_alpha   90.00
_cell.angle_beta   90.00
_cell.angle_gamma   90.00
#
_symmetry.space_group_name_H-M   'P 1'
#
loop_
_entity.id
_entity.type
_entity.pdbx_description
1 polymer ?
#
loop_
_entity_poly.entity_id
_entity_poly.type
_entity_poly.pdbx_seq_one_letter_code
_entity_poly.pdbx_strand_id
1 'polypeptide(L)'
;MDHHIPMRALPEEIQKMSPKEKVCNYCGVSYLILHEFKAMEEKVKAMEKEMTFYQGSIEREKRLQEELQSLSQDFEEFKIDNEPKAERIWDASMQLKKSRK
;
A
#
# COMPACT_ATOMS: atom_id res chain seq x y z
N MET A 1 -13.73 -18.45 28.00
CA MET A 1 -12.93 -19.65 28.30
C MET A 1 -11.49 -19.32 27.96
N ASP A 2 -10.62 -19.23 28.97
CA ASP A 2 -9.19 -18.95 28.79
C ASP A 2 -8.52 -20.17 28.14
N HIS A 3 -8.33 -20.08 26.82
CA HIS A 3 -7.61 -21.08 26.06
C HIS A 3 -6.14 -21.04 26.50
N HIS A 4 -5.69 -22.04 27.25
CA HIS A 4 -4.30 -22.16 27.65
C HIS A 4 -3.42 -22.20 26.38
N ILE A 5 -2.58 -21.19 26.22
CA ILE A 5 -1.58 -21.15 25.17
C ILE A 5 -0.38 -21.95 25.69
N PRO A 6 -0.01 -23.07 25.05
CA PRO A 6 1.22 -23.76 25.40
C PRO A 6 2.38 -22.76 25.28
N MET A 7 3.03 -22.44 26.39
CA MET A 7 4.08 -21.41 26.44
C MET A 7 5.40 -21.83 25.77
N ARG A 8 5.51 -23.08 25.29
CA ARG A 8 6.72 -23.61 24.69
C ARG A 8 6.47 -24.00 23.25
N ALA A 9 7.43 -23.67 22.39
CA ALA A 9 7.47 -24.14 21.02
C ALA A 9 7.50 -25.67 20.98
N LEU A 10 6.94 -26.23 19.91
CA LEU A 10 7.02 -27.65 19.64
C LEU A 10 8.50 -28.05 19.46
N PRO A 11 8.97 -29.20 19.97
CA PRO A 11 10.34 -29.67 19.75
C PRO A 11 10.69 -29.77 18.25
N GLU A 12 11.94 -29.49 17.89
CA GLU A 12 12.39 -29.45 16.49
C GLU A 12 12.18 -30.78 15.77
N GLU A 13 12.31 -31.89 16.48
CA GLU A 13 12.12 -33.25 15.96
C GLU A 13 10.70 -33.41 15.41
N ILE A 14 9.71 -32.92 16.16
CA ILE A 14 8.30 -33.00 15.80
C ILE A 14 7.96 -31.97 14.71
N GLN A 15 8.58 -30.79 14.74
CA GLN A 15 8.40 -29.80 13.67
C GLN A 15 8.86 -30.35 12.31
N LYS A 16 10.01 -31.04 12.28
CA LYS A 16 10.62 -31.62 11.07
C LYS A 16 9.97 -32.92 10.59
N MET A 17 9.08 -33.54 11.38
CA MET A 17 8.33 -34.72 10.94
C MET A 17 7.46 -34.44 9.72
N SER A 18 7.31 -35.45 8.87
CA SER A 18 6.46 -35.39 7.71
C SER A 18 4.97 -35.34 8.11
N PRO A 19 4.09 -34.80 7.25
CA PRO A 19 2.65 -34.76 7.53
C PRO A 19 2.04 -36.16 7.76
N LYS A 20 2.58 -37.20 7.13
CA LYS A 20 2.10 -38.58 7.29
C LYS A 20 2.36 -39.13 8.69
N GLU A 21 3.46 -38.74 9.32
CA GLU A 21 3.82 -39.14 10.69
C GLU A 21 3.03 -38.38 11.75
N LYS A 22 2.47 -37.22 11.39
CA LYS A 22 1.66 -36.37 12.27
C LYS A 22 0.20 -36.75 12.29
N VAL A 23 -0.22 -37.72 11.48
CA VAL A 23 -1.62 -38.10 11.31
C VAL A 23 -1.91 -39.43 12.00
N CYS A 24 -3.08 -39.52 12.65
CA CYS A 24 -3.55 -40.75 13.24
C CYS A 24 -3.90 -41.79 12.16
N ASN A 25 -3.31 -42.98 12.27
CA ASN A 25 -3.55 -44.09 11.33
C ASN A 25 -4.99 -44.60 11.30
N TYR A 26 -5.78 -44.35 12.35
CA TYR A 26 -7.15 -44.84 12.46
C TYR A 26 -8.20 -43.83 12.02
N CYS A 27 -8.06 -42.55 12.41
CA CYS A 27 -9.04 -41.52 12.10
C CYS A 27 -8.57 -40.49 11.07
N GLY A 28 -7.29 -40.50 10.66
CA GLY A 28 -6.76 -39.54 9.69
C GLY A 28 -6.58 -38.12 10.23
N VAL A 29 -6.77 -37.93 11.53
CA VAL A 29 -6.75 -36.64 12.21
C VAL A 29 -5.32 -36.32 12.66
N SER A 30 -4.85 -35.07 12.47
CA SER A 30 -3.51 -34.65 12.92
C SER A 30 -3.41 -34.67 14.45
N TYR A 31 -2.31 -35.20 14.98
CA TYR A 31 -1.98 -35.12 16.40
C TYR A 31 -1.67 -33.68 16.84
N LEU A 32 -1.42 -32.78 15.89
CA LEU A 32 -0.98 -31.40 16.12
C LEU A 32 -2.00 -30.36 15.64
N ILE A 33 -3.26 -30.76 15.42
CA ILE A 33 -4.32 -29.87 14.93
C ILE A 33 -4.33 -28.52 15.62
N LEU A 34 -4.28 -28.49 16.95
CA LEU A 34 -4.37 -27.25 17.71
C LEU A 34 -3.19 -26.30 17.39
N HIS A 35 -1.98 -26.85 17.22
CA HIS A 35 -0.81 -26.07 16.85
C HIS A 35 -0.94 -25.54 15.41
N GLU A 36 -1.41 -26.39 14.49
CA GLU A 36 -1.65 -26.01 13.09
C GLU A 36 -2.68 -24.88 13.00
N PHE A 37 -3.80 -24.98 13.73
CA PHE A 37 -4.81 -23.91 13.78
C PHE A 37 -4.26 -22.61 14.35
N LYS A 38 -3.47 -22.65 15.42
CA LYS A 38 -2.86 -21.44 15.98
C LYS A 38 -1.88 -20.78 15.01
N ALA A 39 -1.03 -21.57 14.36
CA ALA A 39 -0.11 -21.05 13.34
C ALA A 39 -0.87 -20.44 12.15
N MET A 40 -1.99 -21.04 11.75
CA MET A 40 -2.87 -20.47 10.72
C MET A 40 -3.53 -19.18 11.20
N GLU A 41 -4.06 -19.14 12.42
CA GLU A 41 -4.68 -17.95 13.02
C GLU A 41 -3.70 -16.77 13.09
N GLU A 42 -2.47 -17.01 13.52
CA GLU A 42 -1.42 -15.97 13.56
C GLU A 42 -1.07 -15.45 12.16
N LYS A 43 -0.97 -16.35 11.17
CA LYS A 43 -0.74 -15.96 9.77
C LYS A 43 -1.89 -15.12 9.23
N VAL A 44 -3.13 -15.50 9.52
CA VAL A 44 -4.32 -14.73 9.12
C VAL A 44 -4.29 -13.34 9.77
N LYS A 45 -4.03 -13.24 11.08
CA LYS A 45 -3.91 -11.94 11.77
C LYS A 45 -2.80 -11.06 11.20
N ALA A 46 -1.66 -11.64 10.83
CA ALA A 46 -0.58 -10.90 10.18
C ALA A 46 -1.02 -10.37 8.81
N MET A 47 -1.66 -11.22 8.01
CA MET A 47 -2.17 -10.87 6.68
C MET A 47 -3.27 -9.80 6.74
N GLU A 48 -4.17 -9.85 7.73
CA GLU A 48 -5.19 -8.82 7.95
C GLU A 48 -4.56 -7.45 8.25
N LYS A 49 -3.51 -7.42 9.08
CA LYS A 49 -2.75 -6.19 9.36
C LYS A 49 -2.09 -5.62 8.11
N GLU A 50 -1.50 -6.47 7.27
CA GLU A 50 -0.93 -6.03 6.00
C GLU A 50 -2.01 -5.50 5.06
N MET A 51 -3.15 -6.19 4.97
CA MET A 51 -4.26 -5.78 4.10
C MET A 51 -4.81 -4.40 4.47
N THR A 52 -5.02 -4.14 5.77
CA THR A 52 -5.45 -2.82 6.26
C THR A 52 -4.42 -1.72 5.98
N PHE A 53 -3.13 -2.02 6.09
CA PHE A 53 -2.06 -1.08 5.71
C PHE A 53 -2.11 -0.74 4.21
N TYR A 54 -2.29 -1.73 3.34
CA TYR A 54 -2.39 -1.51 1.90
C TYR A 54 -3.65 -0.74 1.51
N GLN A 55 -4.80 -1.02 2.14
CA GLN A 55 -6.03 -0.25 1.94
C GLN A 55 -5.81 1.24 2.23
N GLY A 56 -5.20 1.58 3.37
CA GLY A 56 -4.89 2.97 3.69
C GLY A 56 -3.87 3.60 2.72
N SER A 57 -3.03 2.79 2.07
CA SER A 57 -2.10 3.26 1.04
C SER A 57 -2.82 3.64 -0.25
N ILE A 58 -3.80 2.84 -0.67
CA ILE A 58 -4.66 3.13 -1.83
C ILE A 58 -5.41 4.44 -1.62
N GLU A 59 -5.96 4.69 -0.42
CA GLU A 59 -6.65 5.95 -0.12
C GLU A 59 -5.72 7.16 -0.20
N ARG A 60 -4.48 7.04 0.28
CA ARG A 60 -3.46 8.10 0.17
C ARG A 60 -3.09 8.37 -1.27
N GLU A 61 -2.86 7.31 -2.05
CA GLU A 61 -2.51 7.42 -3.47
C GLU A 61 -3.64 8.09 -4.25
N LYS A 62 -4.90 7.74 -3.97
CA LYS A 62 -6.07 8.38 -4.59
C LYS A 62 -6.12 9.88 -4.29
N ARG A 63 -5.91 10.30 -3.03
CA ARG A 63 -5.87 11.74 -2.68
C ARG A 63 -4.74 12.47 -3.41
N LEU A 64 -3.55 11.88 -3.47
CA LEU A 64 -2.43 12.46 -4.21
C LEU A 64 -2.72 12.58 -5.71
N GLN A 65 -3.42 11.61 -6.29
CA GLN A 65 -3.84 11.67 -7.68
C GLN A 65 -4.85 12.80 -7.92
N GLU A 66 -5.81 13.00 -7.01
CA GLU A 66 -6.76 14.12 -7.06
C GLU A 66 -6.05 15.48 -6.94
N GLU A 67 -5.09 15.63 -6.02
CA GLU A 67 -4.27 16.84 -5.87
C GLU A 67 -3.40 17.14 -7.10
N LEU A 68 -2.80 16.11 -7.69
CA LEU A 68 -2.05 16.25 -8.94
C LEU A 68 -2.93 16.69 -10.09
N GLN A 69 -4.16 16.18 -10.16
CA GLN A 69 -5.11 16.58 -11.20
C GLN A 69 -5.53 18.04 -11.04
N SER A 70 -5.84 18.50 -9.83
CA SER A 70 -6.15 19.92 -9.60
C SER A 70 -4.96 20.81 -9.92
N LEU A 71 -3.76 20.46 -9.47
CA LEU A 71 -2.56 21.25 -9.73
C LEU A 71 -2.22 21.31 -11.23
N SER A 72 -2.44 20.21 -11.96
CA SER A 72 -2.26 20.20 -13.42
C SER A 72 -3.25 21.11 -14.12
N GLN A 73 -4.48 21.19 -13.62
CA GLN A 73 -5.50 22.08 -14.18
C GLN A 73 -5.15 23.55 -13.92
N ASP A 74 -4.77 23.88 -12.69
CA ASP A 74 -4.32 25.23 -12.31
C ASP A 74 -3.11 25.67 -13.14
N PHE A 75 -2.19 24.74 -13.42
CA PHE A 75 -1.02 25.01 -14.25
C PHE A 75 -1.39 25.31 -15.71
N GLU A 76 -2.32 24.55 -16.29
CA GLU A 76 -2.76 24.79 -17.66
C GLU A 76 -3.51 26.13 -17.76
N GLU A 77 -4.36 26.46 -16.77
CA GLU A 77 -5.03 27.75 -16.69
C GLU A 77 -4.02 28.90 -16.58
N PHE A 78 -3.02 28.78 -15.69
CA PHE A 78 -1.94 29.76 -15.58
C PHE A 78 -1.19 29.92 -16.90
N LYS A 79 -0.89 28.83 -17.62
CA LYS A 79 -0.20 28.89 -18.90
C LYS A 79 -0.99 29.68 -19.94
N ILE A 80 -2.28 29.37 -20.09
CA ILE A 80 -3.21 30.09 -20.98
C ILE A 80 -3.26 31.57 -20.62
N ASP A 81 -3.28 31.89 -19.34
CA ASP A 81 -3.35 33.27 -18.84
C ASP A 81 -2.07 34.09 -19.10
N ASN A 82 -0.91 33.43 -19.10
CA ASN A 82 0.39 34.08 -19.23
C ASN A 82 0.86 34.22 -20.67
N GLU A 83 0.42 33.35 -21.57
CA GLU A 83 0.74 33.39 -23.00
C GLU A 83 0.40 34.75 -23.66
N PRO A 84 -0.82 35.31 -23.53
CA PRO A 84 -1.14 36.62 -24.11
C PRO A 84 -0.46 37.78 -23.37
N LYS A 85 -0.15 37.61 -22.08
CA LYS A 85 0.60 38.61 -21.29
C LYS A 85 2.05 38.69 -21.80
N ALA A 86 2.65 37.55 -22.12
CA ALA A 86 4.01 37.46 -22.65
C ALA A 86 4.11 38.12 -24.04
N GLU A 87 3.16 37.85 -24.94
CA GLU A 87 3.09 38.51 -26.26
C GLU A 87 2.95 40.03 -26.13
N ARG A 88 2.05 40.51 -25.26
CA ARG A 88 1.87 41.95 -25.02
C ARG A 88 3.13 42.63 -24.49
N ILE A 89 3.87 41.97 -23.59
CA ILE A 89 5.14 42.48 -23.07
C ILE A 89 6.21 42.54 -24.17
N TRP A 90 6.24 41.54 -25.05
CA TRP A 90 7.15 41.49 -26.19
C TRP A 90 6.87 42.63 -27.19
N ASP A 91 5.60 42.83 -27.55
CA ASP A 91 5.16 43.92 -28.42
C ASP A 91 5.48 45.29 -27.84
N ALA A 92 5.17 45.51 -26.55
CA ALA A 92 5.48 46.75 -25.87
C ALA A 92 7.01 47.03 -25.85
N SER A 93 7.82 45.99 -25.62
CA SER A 93 9.28 46.10 -25.67
C SER A 93 9.81 46.44 -27.06
N MET A 94 9.22 45.89 -28.12
CA MET A 94 9.56 46.23 -29.51
C MET A 94 9.19 47.68 -29.85
N GLN A 95 8.04 48.16 -29.40
CA GLN A 95 7.62 49.56 -29.60
C GLN A 95 8.56 50.54 -28.89
N LEU A 96 8.95 50.27 -27.64
CA LEU A 96 9.90 51.09 -26.89
C LEU A 96 11.29 51.14 -27.54
N LYS A 97 11.74 50.04 -28.17
CA LYS A 97 13.00 50.04 -28.93
C LYS A 97 12.93 50.88 -30.21
N LYS A 98 11.75 50.95 -30.85
CA LYS A 98 11.52 51.78 -32.04
C LYS A 98 11.46 53.27 -31.72
N SER A 99 10.85 53.66 -30.61
CA SER A 99 10.74 55.07 -30.19
C SER A 99 12.02 55.65 -29.57
N ARG A 100 13.03 54.81 -29.32
CA ARG A 100 14.33 55.18 -28.76
C ARG A 100 15.45 55.27 -29.81
N LYS A 101 15.12 55.11 -31.10
CA LYS A 101 15.95 55.47 -32.26
C LYS A 101 15.48 56.80 -32.82
#